data_AF-A0A8S3T426-F1
#
_entry.id   AF-A0A8S3T426-F1
#
_cell.length_a   1.000
_cell.length_b   1.000
_cell.length_c   1.000
_cell.angle_alpha   90.00
_cell.angle_beta   90.00
_cell.angle_gamma   90.00
#
_symmetry.space_group_name_H-M   'P 1'
#
loop_
_entity.id
_entity.type
_entity.pdbx_description
1 polymer ?
#
loop_
_entity_poly.entity_id
_entity_poly.type
_entity_poly.pdbx_seq_one_letter_code
_entity_poly.pdbx_strand_id
1 'polypeptide(L)'
;MALVSIIFVQVIRKGRTWHWSVLYRSMGSPKIEKIDHLKLVIIISVQVIRKGRTWHWSWSLDKGRTYWLVLYLYRSLEKAATGIEAHFIGPKEVQRLAPVLKTEDIEAALYVPSDGVVAPSDLASTYVRLAKDRGVKMFEGVQVEKILTHNGHVHAVQTSLGTINLRQIGKKSQPRVQVPLHATEHFYIVTKEVPGVDSTLPEILLDAILNRMPAVETAEVRQFVNGPESFTPDGSWILGESAEIGKYFVAAGMSSTGVVASGGVGKHIAEWIIDGEPSINLEAHDILRFVSFHNNRRFLRERVKESLGEEQWGIQKGTFGKPIWHEHVKNEYWSCKERVSLIDMSSFSKFEIMYSLHVYDTLMKAGKDYGIRNAGYYAMRKLRIEKFFAFWGQDLSTDDTPFECGRDFRVKLNKGDFIGRDALVKQKENGISQKFVQFLLKDFDTDNDVWPWGGEPIYRNGKFAGTVTSSAYGPTLEKMICLGFVRDYDENDNRIIHKNINQFIMDKDANYEVVVGGQRFQAEARLYTTKEAYTSSDPVFIPVPKK
;
A
#
# COMPACT_ATOMS: atom_id res chain seq x y z
N MET A 1 20.41 -10.02 -24.46
CA MET A 1 21.77 -10.19 -23.87
C MET A 1 22.59 -8.91 -24.03
N ALA A 2 22.50 -8.00 -23.06
CA ALA A 2 23.43 -6.88 -22.79
C ALA A 2 22.85 -6.09 -21.60
N LEU A 3 22.81 -6.71 -20.42
CA LEU A 3 22.20 -6.14 -19.21
C LEU A 3 23.26 -6.02 -18.12
N VAL A 4 23.48 -4.78 -17.69
CA VAL A 4 24.30 -4.33 -16.56
C VAL A 4 25.80 -4.67 -16.67
N SER A 5 26.57 -3.82 -17.37
CA SER A 5 28.01 -4.03 -17.49
C SER A 5 28.81 -3.63 -16.24
N ILE A 6 28.36 -2.65 -15.45
CA ILE A 6 29.15 -2.06 -14.35
C ILE A 6 28.25 -1.55 -13.20
N ILE A 7 28.54 -2.00 -11.97
CA ILE A 7 27.97 -1.46 -10.72
C ILE A 7 29.10 -0.82 -9.90
N PHE A 8 28.90 0.42 -9.47
CA PHE A 8 29.78 1.08 -8.51
C PHE A 8 29.24 0.85 -7.10
N VAL A 9 30.03 0.16 -6.28
CA VAL A 9 29.69 -0.08 -4.88
C VAL A 9 30.60 0.82 -4.05
N GLN A 10 30.04 1.85 -3.42
CA GLN A 10 30.78 2.61 -2.42
C GLN A 10 30.93 1.71 -1.19
N VAL A 11 32.01 0.91 -1.15
CA VAL A 11 32.48 -0.02 -0.10
C VAL A 11 31.34 -0.60 0.71
N ILE A 12 31.02 -1.90 0.56
CA ILE A 12 29.87 -2.53 1.21
C ILE A 12 29.79 -2.06 2.69
N ARG A 13 30.92 -2.05 3.42
CA ARG A 13 31.09 -1.62 4.84
C ARG A 13 30.88 -0.14 5.20
N LYS A 14 30.69 0.79 4.25
CA LYS A 14 30.51 2.24 4.49
C LYS A 14 29.09 2.73 4.14
N GLY A 15 28.24 1.86 3.61
CA GLY A 15 26.81 2.14 3.37
C GLY A 15 25.93 1.80 4.57
N ARG A 16 24.66 2.20 4.50
CA ARG A 16 23.67 1.98 5.59
C ARG A 16 23.44 0.51 5.93
N THR A 17 23.60 -0.40 4.96
CA THR A 17 23.23 -1.83 5.08
C THR A 17 23.95 -2.63 6.18
N TRP A 18 25.10 -2.17 6.71
CA TRP A 18 25.93 -2.96 7.64
C TRP A 18 25.52 -2.88 9.10
N HIS A 19 24.77 -1.84 9.49
CA HIS A 19 24.37 -1.60 10.88
C HIS A 19 22.89 -1.93 11.12
N TRP A 20 22.28 -2.80 10.31
CA TRP A 20 20.84 -3.10 10.42
C TRP A 20 20.63 -4.37 11.25
N SER A 21 19.73 -4.31 12.24
CA SER A 21 18.99 -5.48 12.72
C SER A 21 17.92 -5.81 11.66
N VAL A 22 17.81 -7.09 11.25
CA VAL A 22 16.99 -7.47 10.08
C VAL A 22 15.99 -8.57 10.44
N LEU A 23 14.80 -8.46 9.88
CA LEU A 23 13.60 -9.22 10.20
C LEU A 23 12.91 -9.56 8.86
N TYR A 24 12.18 -10.65 8.72
CA TYR A 24 11.40 -10.95 7.50
C TYR A 24 9.94 -10.99 7.92
N ARG A 25 9.03 -10.45 7.11
CA ARG A 25 7.59 -10.67 7.25
C ARG A 25 6.91 -10.81 5.87
N SER A 26 5.74 -11.42 5.84
CA SER A 26 4.99 -11.68 4.61
C SER A 26 3.80 -10.72 4.39
N MET A 27 3.20 -10.16 5.46
CA MET A 27 2.01 -9.30 5.37
C MET A 27 2.34 -7.80 5.38
N GLY A 28 1.80 -7.04 4.42
CA GLY A 28 2.00 -5.59 4.26
C GLY A 28 0.73 -4.85 3.83
N SER A 29 0.87 -3.67 3.23
CA SER A 29 -0.26 -3.08 2.50
C SER A 29 -0.51 -3.89 1.22
N PRO A 30 -1.75 -3.95 0.68
CA PRO A 30 -2.08 -4.74 -0.52
C PRO A 30 -1.23 -4.40 -1.76
N LYS A 31 -0.58 -3.22 -1.76
CA LYS A 31 0.28 -2.71 -2.84
C LYS A 31 1.73 -3.22 -2.75
N ILE A 32 2.15 -3.69 -1.58
CA ILE A 32 3.48 -4.28 -1.34
C ILE A 32 3.45 -5.80 -1.62
N GLU A 33 2.30 -6.46 -1.42
CA GLU A 33 2.13 -7.92 -1.53
C GLU A 33 2.48 -8.51 -2.92
N LYS A 34 2.31 -7.75 -4.01
CA LYS A 34 2.59 -8.23 -5.37
C LYS A 34 4.07 -8.13 -5.77
N ILE A 35 4.90 -7.36 -5.06
CA ILE A 35 6.31 -7.07 -5.41
C ILE A 35 7.25 -8.27 -5.26
N ASP A 36 6.78 -9.39 -4.72
CA ASP A 36 7.68 -10.44 -4.26
C ASP A 36 7.29 -11.85 -4.70
N HIS A 37 7.88 -12.30 -5.83
CA HIS A 37 8.09 -13.72 -6.08
C HIS A 37 9.35 -14.27 -5.38
N LEU A 38 10.09 -13.42 -4.65
CA LEU A 38 11.23 -13.73 -3.79
C LEU A 38 11.04 -12.95 -2.47
N LYS A 39 10.14 -13.44 -1.62
CA LYS A 39 9.61 -12.81 -0.40
C LYS A 39 10.68 -12.63 0.70
N LEU A 40 10.68 -11.46 1.36
CA LEU A 40 11.36 -11.11 2.64
C LEU A 40 10.86 -9.70 3.11
N VAL A 41 9.78 -9.45 3.91
CA VAL A 41 9.34 -8.05 4.30
C VAL A 41 8.96 -7.74 5.79
N ILE A 42 9.87 -7.15 6.61
CA ILE A 42 9.92 -6.74 8.06
C ILE A 42 8.62 -6.31 8.82
N ILE A 43 8.39 -6.87 10.05
CA ILE A 43 8.12 -6.21 11.37
C ILE A 43 8.58 -7.16 12.51
N ILE A 44 9.32 -6.59 13.46
CA ILE A 44 9.89 -7.04 14.76
C ILE A 44 9.96 -8.56 15.05
N SER A 45 11.16 -9.14 15.05
CA SER A 45 11.47 -10.55 15.41
C SER A 45 13.00 -10.82 15.62
N VAL A 46 13.53 -10.81 16.84
CA VAL A 46 14.98 -11.07 17.03
C VAL A 46 15.36 -12.53 16.66
N GLN A 47 16.65 -12.73 16.38
CA GLN A 47 17.35 -13.81 15.66
C GLN A 47 17.15 -15.26 16.16
N VAL A 48 17.44 -16.29 15.35
CA VAL A 48 18.14 -17.49 15.85
C VAL A 48 19.12 -17.92 14.77
N ILE A 49 20.42 -17.91 15.09
CA ILE A 49 21.44 -18.56 14.27
C ILE A 49 21.52 -20.03 14.70
N ARG A 50 20.49 -20.80 14.32
CA ARG A 50 20.47 -22.26 14.10
C ARG A 50 19.02 -22.72 13.93
N LYS A 51 18.64 -23.14 12.71
CA LYS A 51 17.39 -23.85 12.34
C LYS A 51 16.19 -23.03 11.81
N GLY A 52 16.39 -21.90 11.14
CA GLY A 52 15.48 -21.40 10.08
C GLY A 52 13.97 -21.32 10.41
N ARG A 53 13.58 -20.63 11.49
CA ARG A 53 12.15 -20.34 11.81
C ARG A 53 12.03 -18.93 12.39
N THR A 54 10.88 -18.27 12.23
CA THR A 54 10.59 -16.93 12.81
C THR A 54 9.13 -16.79 13.25
N TRP A 55 8.82 -15.77 14.06
CA TRP A 55 7.63 -15.63 14.90
C TRP A 55 7.02 -14.22 14.84
N HIS A 56 5.71 -14.07 15.09
CA HIS A 56 5.00 -12.77 15.18
C HIS A 56 4.02 -12.70 16.36
N TRP A 57 3.86 -11.49 16.93
CA TRP A 57 2.99 -11.15 18.07
C TRP A 57 2.23 -9.83 17.87
N SER A 58 1.17 -9.61 18.65
CA SER A 58 0.45 -8.34 18.75
C SER A 58 0.10 -7.99 20.20
N TRP A 59 0.11 -6.70 20.52
CA TRP A 59 0.11 -6.09 21.86
C TRP A 59 -1.01 -5.06 22.11
N SER A 60 -1.61 -5.00 23.32
CA SER A 60 -1.84 -3.73 24.03
C SER A 60 -2.03 -3.89 25.55
N LEU A 61 -1.30 -3.08 26.32
CA LEU A 61 -1.62 -2.63 27.68
C LEU A 61 -2.94 -1.84 27.57
N ASP A 62 -3.81 -1.98 28.57
CA ASP A 62 -5.09 -1.29 28.70
C ASP A 62 -6.25 -1.92 27.89
N LYS A 63 -7.28 -2.44 28.61
CA LYS A 63 -8.44 -3.19 28.07
C LYS A 63 -9.20 -2.48 26.94
N GLY A 64 -9.09 -1.16 26.82
CA GLY A 64 -9.73 -0.36 25.76
C GLY A 64 -8.95 -0.29 24.43
N ARG A 65 -7.64 -0.58 24.42
CA ARG A 65 -6.82 -0.62 23.19
C ARG A 65 -6.76 -2.01 22.55
N THR A 66 -6.95 -3.07 23.33
CA THR A 66 -6.85 -4.46 22.86
C THR A 66 -7.89 -4.80 21.80
N TYR A 67 -9.13 -4.32 21.94
CA TYR A 67 -10.20 -4.50 20.94
C TYR A 67 -9.81 -3.95 19.56
N TRP A 68 -9.27 -2.72 19.49
CA TRP A 68 -8.88 -2.10 18.21
C TRP A 68 -7.70 -2.79 17.54
N LEU A 69 -6.78 -3.31 18.35
CA LEU A 69 -5.68 -4.10 17.82
C LEU A 69 -6.17 -5.45 17.30
N VAL A 70 -7.07 -6.13 18.01
CA VAL A 70 -7.68 -7.38 17.54
C VAL A 70 -8.37 -7.17 16.20
N LEU A 71 -9.15 -6.09 16.04
CA LEU A 71 -9.74 -5.70 14.75
C LEU A 71 -8.70 -5.38 13.67
N TYR A 72 -7.57 -4.77 14.05
CA TYR A 72 -6.44 -4.56 13.15
C TYR A 72 -5.81 -5.89 12.67
N LEU A 73 -5.70 -6.88 13.54
CA LEU A 73 -5.17 -8.19 13.17
C LEU A 73 -6.14 -8.96 12.29
N TYR A 74 -7.45 -8.85 12.57
CA TYR A 74 -8.48 -9.35 11.66
C TYR A 74 -8.30 -8.73 10.29
N ARG A 75 -8.16 -7.41 10.19
CA ARG A 75 -7.84 -6.73 8.92
C ARG A 75 -6.54 -7.16 8.28
N SER A 76 -5.53 -7.53 9.06
CA SER A 76 -4.24 -7.99 8.55
C SER A 76 -4.33 -9.41 7.98
N LEU A 77 -5.07 -10.30 8.63
CA LEU A 77 -5.39 -11.64 8.11
C LEU A 77 -6.31 -11.60 6.90
N GLU A 78 -7.30 -10.72 6.94
CA GLU A 78 -8.23 -10.43 5.85
C GLU A 78 -7.47 -10.01 4.58
N LYS A 79 -6.36 -9.25 4.73
CA LYS A 79 -5.43 -8.94 3.64
C LYS A 79 -4.55 -10.13 3.24
N ALA A 80 -4.14 -10.96 4.19
CA ALA A 80 -3.29 -12.15 3.98
C ALA A 80 -3.97 -13.30 3.20
N ALA A 81 -5.28 -13.21 2.94
CA ALA A 81 -6.00 -14.13 2.06
C ALA A 81 -5.38 -14.22 0.63
N THR A 82 -4.39 -13.38 0.32
CA THR A 82 -3.49 -13.41 -0.85
C THR A 82 -2.30 -14.39 -0.69
N GLY A 83 -2.56 -15.67 -0.41
CA GLY A 83 -1.54 -16.73 -0.52
C GLY A 83 -0.39 -16.66 0.51
N ILE A 84 -0.65 -16.05 1.67
CA ILE A 84 0.24 -16.06 2.83
C ILE A 84 -0.45 -16.84 3.94
N GLU A 85 0.18 -17.92 4.39
CA GLU A 85 -0.32 -18.68 5.52
C GLU A 85 -0.14 -17.86 6.81
N ALA A 86 -1.25 -17.48 7.43
CA ALA A 86 -1.25 -16.71 8.66
C ALA A 86 -2.38 -17.18 9.59
N HIS A 87 -2.08 -17.31 10.87
CA HIS A 87 -2.95 -17.92 11.88
C HIS A 87 -3.12 -17.01 13.09
N PHE A 88 -4.34 -16.96 13.64
CA PHE A 88 -4.53 -16.47 15.00
C PHE A 88 -4.08 -17.54 15.99
N ILE A 89 -3.30 -17.12 16.98
CA ILE A 89 -2.89 -17.94 18.11
C ILE A 89 -3.24 -17.26 19.43
N GLY A 90 -3.71 -18.05 20.38
CA GLY A 90 -4.05 -17.58 21.73
C GLY A 90 -2.84 -17.55 22.66
N PRO A 91 -2.97 -16.96 23.87
CA PRO A 91 -1.88 -16.77 24.82
C PRO A 91 -1.16 -18.05 25.24
N LYS A 92 -1.86 -19.20 25.30
CA LYS A 92 -1.22 -20.50 25.61
C LYS A 92 -0.26 -20.94 24.51
N GLU A 93 -0.67 -20.75 23.26
CA GLU A 93 0.17 -21.07 22.12
C GLU A 93 1.31 -20.07 22.01
N VAL A 94 1.05 -18.80 22.34
CA VAL A 94 2.08 -17.77 22.46
C VAL A 94 3.19 -18.20 23.42
N GLN A 95 2.81 -18.59 24.64
CA GLN A 95 3.72 -19.07 25.69
C GLN A 95 4.48 -20.33 25.27
N ARG A 96 3.85 -21.24 24.52
CA ARG A 96 4.49 -22.45 24.00
C ARG A 96 5.60 -22.14 23.00
N LEU A 97 5.36 -21.16 22.13
CA LEU A 97 6.25 -20.80 21.04
C LEU A 97 7.37 -19.84 21.48
N ALA A 98 7.11 -18.94 22.43
CA ALA A 98 8.12 -18.09 23.06
C ALA A 98 7.97 -18.07 24.60
N PRO A 99 8.58 -19.05 25.31
CA PRO A 99 8.41 -19.23 26.76
C PRO A 99 8.86 -18.08 27.66
N VAL A 100 9.65 -17.18 27.11
CA VAL A 100 10.24 -16.02 27.80
C VAL A 100 9.35 -14.79 27.81
N LEU A 101 8.29 -14.80 27.01
CA LEU A 101 7.30 -13.75 27.02
C LEU A 101 6.40 -13.96 28.24
N LYS A 102 6.13 -12.88 28.96
CA LYS A 102 4.91 -12.80 29.77
C LYS A 102 3.72 -12.83 28.81
N THR A 103 2.65 -13.58 29.06
CA THR A 103 1.52 -13.68 28.10
C THR A 103 0.14 -13.45 28.74
N GLU A 104 0.11 -13.11 30.03
CA GLU A 104 -1.12 -12.98 30.84
C GLU A 104 -2.06 -11.88 30.35
N ASP A 105 -1.50 -10.84 29.72
CA ASP A 105 -2.18 -9.68 29.17
C ASP A 105 -2.33 -9.75 27.63
N ILE A 106 -2.05 -10.90 27.01
CA ILE A 106 -2.24 -11.11 25.56
C ILE A 106 -3.62 -11.74 25.31
N GLU A 107 -4.45 -11.07 24.52
CA GLU A 107 -5.74 -11.62 24.06
C GLU A 107 -5.57 -12.51 22.82
N ALA A 108 -4.78 -12.08 21.83
CA ALA A 108 -4.51 -12.81 20.61
C ALA A 108 -3.19 -12.36 19.96
N ALA A 109 -2.61 -13.22 19.13
CA ALA A 109 -1.46 -12.93 18.29
C ALA A 109 -1.65 -13.48 16.88
N LEU A 110 -0.98 -12.84 15.93
CA LEU A 110 -0.97 -13.24 14.53
C LEU A 110 0.36 -13.93 14.23
N TYR A 111 0.32 -15.19 13.82
CA TYR A 111 1.49 -16.02 13.51
C TYR A 111 1.59 -16.28 12.01
N VAL A 112 2.77 -16.07 11.43
CA VAL A 112 3.07 -16.40 10.04
C VAL A 112 4.25 -17.37 9.97
N PRO A 113 4.04 -18.63 9.57
CA PRO A 113 5.10 -19.64 9.56
C PRO A 113 6.22 -19.37 8.55
N SER A 114 5.92 -18.70 7.43
CA SER A 114 6.88 -18.45 6.34
C SER A 114 7.94 -17.42 6.67
N ASP A 115 7.76 -16.69 7.77
CA ASP A 115 8.59 -15.55 8.09
C ASP A 115 9.96 -15.98 8.66
N GLY A 116 10.94 -15.07 8.60
CA GLY A 116 12.38 -15.35 8.59
C GLY A 116 13.29 -14.28 9.25
N VAL A 117 14.59 -14.52 9.31
CA VAL A 117 15.61 -13.49 9.57
C VAL A 117 16.80 -13.74 8.65
N VAL A 118 17.37 -12.68 8.08
CA VAL A 118 18.57 -12.77 7.23
C VAL A 118 19.60 -11.74 7.67
N ALA A 119 20.88 -12.13 7.70
CA ALA A 119 21.96 -11.17 7.91
C ALA A 119 22.11 -10.29 6.65
N PRO A 120 22.00 -8.95 6.74
CA PRO A 120 22.05 -8.08 5.56
C PRO A 120 23.38 -8.13 4.84
N SER A 121 24.50 -8.31 5.58
CA SER A 121 25.83 -8.50 5.01
C SER A 121 25.92 -9.77 4.14
N ASP A 122 25.27 -10.84 4.58
CA ASP A 122 25.34 -12.15 3.93
C ASP A 122 24.45 -12.17 2.69
N LEU A 123 23.28 -11.52 2.77
CA LEU A 123 22.41 -11.31 1.62
C LEU A 123 23.11 -10.46 0.54
N ALA A 124 23.70 -9.32 0.93
CA ALA A 124 24.39 -8.43 0.02
C ALA A 124 25.59 -9.11 -0.64
N SER A 125 26.43 -9.82 0.14
CA SER A 125 27.58 -10.56 -0.40
C SER A 125 27.16 -11.71 -1.31
N THR A 126 26.04 -12.36 -1.01
CA THR A 126 25.45 -13.40 -1.89
C THR A 126 25.02 -12.81 -3.23
N TYR A 127 24.29 -11.68 -3.24
CA TYR A 127 23.93 -11.00 -4.48
C TYR A 127 25.15 -10.55 -5.29
N VAL A 128 26.18 -10.02 -4.62
CA VAL A 128 27.44 -9.63 -5.26
C VAL A 128 28.09 -10.81 -5.95
N ARG A 129 28.22 -11.95 -5.27
CA ARG A 129 28.80 -13.18 -5.84
C ARG A 129 27.98 -13.65 -7.05
N LEU A 130 26.67 -13.80 -6.89
CA LEU A 130 25.77 -14.27 -7.93
C LEU A 130 25.72 -13.36 -9.16
N ALA A 131 25.94 -12.05 -8.99
CA ALA A 131 26.03 -11.09 -10.08
C ALA A 131 27.39 -11.19 -10.81
N LYS A 132 28.49 -11.35 -10.06
CA LYS A 132 29.83 -11.57 -10.66
C LYS A 132 29.89 -12.86 -11.47
N ASP A 133 29.29 -13.94 -10.96
CA ASP A 133 29.19 -15.23 -11.67
C ASP A 133 28.42 -15.11 -12.99
N ARG A 134 27.55 -14.09 -13.11
CA ARG A 134 26.80 -13.76 -14.34
C ARG A 134 27.48 -12.69 -15.20
N GLY A 135 28.72 -12.30 -14.89
CA GLY A 135 29.55 -11.40 -15.69
C GLY A 135 29.44 -9.91 -15.33
N VAL A 136 28.76 -9.54 -14.23
CA VAL A 136 28.68 -8.15 -13.78
C VAL A 136 30.03 -7.70 -13.22
N LYS A 137 30.57 -6.59 -13.73
CA LYS A 137 31.79 -5.98 -13.19
C LYS A 137 31.44 -5.07 -12.01
N MET A 138 32.12 -5.27 -10.89
CA MET A 138 31.94 -4.45 -9.69
C MET A 138 33.23 -3.75 -9.32
N PHE A 139 33.14 -2.44 -9.06
CA PHE A 139 34.26 -1.62 -8.65
C PHE A 139 33.94 -0.98 -7.30
N GLU A 140 34.81 -1.22 -6.32
CA GLU A 140 34.72 -0.62 -4.99
C GLU A 140 35.64 0.60 -4.89
N GLY A 141 35.32 1.53 -3.99
CA GLY A 141 36.12 2.73 -3.77
C GLY A 141 36.07 3.76 -4.91
N VAL A 142 35.14 3.58 -5.86
CA VAL A 142 34.93 4.49 -6.99
C VAL A 142 33.81 5.47 -6.68
N GLN A 143 34.07 6.76 -6.81
CA GLN A 143 33.07 7.80 -6.61
C GLN A 143 32.51 8.26 -7.96
N VAL A 144 31.19 8.37 -8.05
CA VAL A 144 30.52 9.05 -9.17
C VAL A 144 30.73 10.54 -9.01
N GLU A 145 31.20 11.23 -10.05
CA GLU A 145 31.42 12.68 -10.09
C GLU A 145 30.32 13.44 -10.82
N LYS A 146 29.86 12.94 -11.97
CA LYS A 146 28.87 13.63 -12.81
C LYS A 146 28.08 12.66 -13.68
N ILE A 147 26.80 12.99 -13.92
CA ILE A 147 25.96 12.25 -14.87
C ILE A 147 25.91 13.03 -16.16
N LEU A 148 26.28 12.37 -17.25
CA LEU A 148 26.33 12.96 -18.58
C LEU A 148 25.04 12.60 -19.32
N THR A 149 24.34 13.62 -19.78
CA THR A 149 23.08 13.51 -20.50
C THR A 149 23.27 13.88 -21.96
N HIS A 150 22.54 13.19 -22.85
CA HIS A 150 22.45 13.50 -24.27
C HIS A 150 20.99 13.36 -24.71
N ASN A 151 20.44 14.38 -25.37
CA ASN A 151 19.03 14.45 -25.78
C ASN A 151 18.04 14.15 -24.63
N GLY A 152 18.30 14.67 -23.42
CA GLY A 152 17.44 14.46 -22.26
C GLY A 152 17.53 13.07 -21.61
N HIS A 153 18.41 12.18 -22.10
CA HIS A 153 18.62 10.85 -21.55
C HIS A 153 19.99 10.69 -20.92
N VAL A 154 20.12 9.80 -19.93
CA VAL A 154 21.42 9.37 -19.42
C VAL A 154 22.23 8.69 -20.55
N HIS A 155 23.45 9.19 -20.78
CA HIS A 155 24.38 8.66 -21.79
C HIS A 155 25.63 8.04 -21.16
N ALA A 156 26.20 8.71 -20.16
CA ALA A 156 27.44 8.28 -19.53
C ALA A 156 27.57 8.80 -18.10
N VAL A 157 28.58 8.28 -17.41
CA VAL A 157 28.89 8.60 -16.03
C VAL A 157 30.37 8.94 -15.95
N GLN A 158 30.66 10.09 -15.36
CA GLN A 158 32.02 10.42 -14.96
C GLN A 158 32.29 9.92 -13.54
N THR A 159 33.41 9.24 -13.33
CA THR A 159 33.86 8.74 -12.03
C THR A 159 35.31 9.10 -11.74
N SER A 160 35.74 8.85 -10.50
CA SER A 160 37.12 9.02 -10.06
C SER A 160 38.14 8.12 -10.79
N LEU A 161 37.71 7.12 -11.57
CA LEU A 161 38.57 6.26 -12.40
C LEU A 161 38.42 6.54 -13.91
N GLY A 162 37.74 7.63 -14.29
CA GLY A 162 37.44 7.99 -15.67
C GLY A 162 35.96 7.88 -16.01
N THR A 163 35.64 8.13 -17.28
CA THR A 163 34.27 8.14 -17.78
C THR A 163 33.85 6.76 -18.26
N ILE A 164 32.70 6.29 -17.79
CA ILE A 164 32.11 5.02 -18.19
C ILE A 164 30.75 5.29 -18.81
N ASN A 165 30.53 4.80 -20.03
CA ASN A 165 29.23 4.84 -20.68
C ASN A 165 28.26 3.91 -19.94
N LEU A 166 27.28 4.47 -19.21
CA LEU A 166 26.36 3.75 -18.34
C LEU A 166 25.00 4.43 -18.25
N ARG A 167 23.99 3.65 -17.82
CA ARG A 167 22.56 4.00 -17.88
C ARG A 167 21.89 4.46 -16.58
N GLN A 168 22.49 4.60 -15.40
CA GLN A 168 21.72 5.04 -14.22
C GLN A 168 22.59 5.56 -13.09
N ILE A 169 22.44 6.81 -12.60
CA ILE A 169 23.09 7.27 -11.34
C ILE A 169 22.50 8.56 -10.72
N GLY A 170 22.43 8.58 -9.37
CA GLY A 170 22.07 9.64 -8.40
C GLY A 170 22.66 11.07 -8.47
N LYS A 171 21.90 12.05 -7.95
CA LYS A 171 22.16 13.44 -7.42
C LYS A 171 23.17 14.39 -8.10
N LYS A 172 24.04 13.91 -8.98
CA LYS A 172 25.08 14.68 -9.67
C LYS A 172 24.74 14.92 -11.15
N SER A 173 23.44 14.93 -11.45
CA SER A 173 22.89 15.12 -12.79
C SER A 173 22.51 16.58 -13.06
N GLN A 174 22.45 16.94 -14.34
CA GLN A 174 21.87 18.19 -14.83
C GLN A 174 20.84 17.88 -15.93
N PRO A 175 19.54 18.25 -15.75
CA PRO A 175 18.95 18.83 -14.54
C PRO A 175 19.04 17.87 -13.34
N ARG A 176 18.95 18.42 -12.12
CA ARG A 176 19.05 17.62 -10.90
C ARG A 176 17.79 16.78 -10.74
N VAL A 177 17.95 15.46 -10.72
CA VAL A 177 16.85 14.54 -10.34
C VAL A 177 16.52 14.74 -8.86
N GLN A 178 15.26 15.04 -8.59
CA GLN A 178 14.78 15.32 -7.26
C GLN A 178 14.23 14.03 -6.62
N VAL A 179 14.76 13.68 -5.45
CA VAL A 179 14.35 12.49 -4.71
C VAL A 179 14.02 12.92 -3.28
N PRO A 180 12.74 13.01 -2.90
CA PRO A 180 12.30 13.56 -1.62
C PRO A 180 12.61 12.59 -0.47
N LEU A 181 13.80 12.74 0.10
CA LEU A 181 14.28 11.91 1.21
C LEU A 181 14.79 12.78 2.35
N HIS A 182 14.43 12.39 3.57
CA HIS A 182 14.98 12.94 4.81
C HIS A 182 15.76 11.85 5.54
N ALA A 183 16.92 12.20 6.09
CA ALA A 183 17.66 11.29 6.96
C ALA A 183 17.21 11.48 8.40
N THR A 184 16.90 10.38 9.09
CA THR A 184 16.48 10.38 10.50
C THR A 184 17.36 9.42 11.29
N GLU A 185 17.61 9.74 12.54
CA GLU A 185 18.32 8.86 13.48
C GLU A 185 17.41 7.71 13.91
N HIS A 186 17.93 6.48 13.85
CA HIS A 186 17.28 5.27 14.31
C HIS A 186 18.18 4.55 15.31
N PHE A 187 17.63 4.22 16.48
CA PHE A 187 18.38 3.67 17.60
C PHE A 187 17.99 2.21 17.83
N TYR A 188 18.97 1.34 18.09
CA TYR A 188 18.73 -0.01 18.58
C TYR A 188 19.78 -0.43 19.60
N ILE A 189 19.40 -1.36 20.47
CA ILE A 189 20.25 -1.89 21.54
C ILE A 189 20.55 -3.35 21.28
N VAL A 190 21.82 -3.73 21.43
CA VAL A 190 22.26 -5.13 21.46
C VAL A 190 22.66 -5.44 22.89
N THR A 191 22.05 -6.43 23.52
CA THR A 191 22.44 -6.92 24.85
C THR A 191 23.50 -8.03 24.73
N LYS A 192 24.13 -8.39 25.84
CA LYS A 192 24.79 -9.69 25.98
C LYS A 192 23.72 -10.80 26.03
N GLU A 193 24.19 -12.05 25.94
CA GLU A 193 23.34 -13.22 26.09
C GLU A 193 22.63 -13.19 27.45
N VAL A 194 21.31 -13.37 27.45
CA VAL A 194 20.48 -13.39 28.65
C VAL A 194 20.08 -14.84 28.91
N PRO A 195 20.39 -15.44 30.07
CA PRO A 195 20.04 -16.83 30.36
C PRO A 195 18.53 -17.10 30.19
N GLY A 196 18.19 -18.15 29.44
CA GLY A 196 16.80 -18.51 29.14
C GLY A 196 16.17 -17.74 27.97
N VAL A 197 16.81 -16.67 27.49
CA VAL A 197 16.38 -15.86 26.36
C VAL A 197 17.14 -16.34 25.12
N ASP A 198 16.54 -17.30 24.40
CA ASP A 198 17.00 -17.61 23.05
C ASP A 198 16.80 -16.36 22.17
N SER A 199 17.65 -16.20 21.17
CA SER A 199 17.73 -15.03 20.33
C SER A 199 16.39 -14.62 19.66
N THR A 200 15.33 -15.44 19.71
CA THR A 200 14.10 -15.38 18.89
C THR A 200 13.15 -14.17 19.07
N LEU A 201 13.54 -13.09 19.76
CA LEU A 201 12.58 -12.24 20.50
C LEU A 201 12.51 -10.75 20.16
N PRO A 202 11.38 -10.23 19.64
CA PRO A 202 11.23 -8.84 19.15
C PRO A 202 11.51 -7.66 20.12
N GLU A 203 11.95 -6.51 19.57
CA GLU A 203 12.24 -5.20 20.21
C GLU A 203 10.98 -4.33 20.46
N ILE A 204 10.87 -3.66 21.62
CA ILE A 204 9.77 -2.72 22.00
C ILE A 204 10.38 -1.54 22.81
N LEU A 205 9.64 -0.47 23.09
CA LEU A 205 10.06 0.61 24.01
C LEU A 205 10.45 0.06 25.39
N LEU A 206 11.50 0.60 26.02
CA LEU A 206 12.20 0.00 27.18
C LEU A 206 11.26 -0.50 28.29
N ASP A 207 10.33 0.32 28.78
CA ASP A 207 9.40 -0.10 29.85
C ASP A 207 8.44 -1.22 29.40
N ALA A 208 8.03 -1.21 28.14
CA ALA A 208 7.21 -2.25 27.55
C ALA A 208 8.02 -3.53 27.24
N ILE A 209 9.33 -3.43 26.97
CA ILE A 209 10.24 -4.60 26.96
C ILE A 209 10.26 -5.20 28.35
N LEU A 210 10.50 -4.40 29.39
CA LEU A 210 10.64 -4.91 30.75
C LEU A 210 9.35 -5.62 31.23
N ASN A 211 8.17 -5.10 30.85
CA ASN A 211 6.91 -5.81 31.13
C ASN A 211 6.74 -7.10 30.31
N ARG A 212 7.09 -7.09 29.01
CA ARG A 212 6.89 -8.26 28.12
C ARG A 212 7.94 -9.35 28.32
N MET A 213 9.17 -8.96 28.65
CA MET A 213 10.34 -9.79 28.84
C MET A 213 11.11 -9.36 30.09
N PRO A 214 10.61 -9.71 31.29
CA PRO A 214 11.26 -9.33 32.55
C PRO A 214 12.72 -9.77 32.67
N ALA A 215 13.10 -10.88 32.01
CA ALA A 215 14.48 -11.37 31.97
C ALA A 215 15.49 -10.34 31.40
N VAL A 216 15.04 -9.38 30.60
CA VAL A 216 15.90 -8.33 30.01
C VAL A 216 16.28 -7.25 31.02
N GLU A 217 15.57 -7.12 32.16
CA GLU A 217 15.83 -6.09 33.17
C GLU A 217 17.28 -6.12 33.69
N THR A 218 17.85 -7.32 33.79
CA THR A 218 19.21 -7.53 34.29
C THR A 218 20.24 -7.71 33.16
N ALA A 219 19.81 -7.57 31.90
CA ALA A 219 20.67 -7.78 30.75
C ALA A 219 21.70 -6.67 30.60
N GLU A 220 22.98 -7.04 30.48
CA GLU A 220 24.02 -6.06 30.18
C GLU A 220 23.93 -5.60 28.71
N VAL A 221 23.95 -4.30 28.48
CA VAL A 221 24.02 -3.73 27.13
C VAL A 221 25.41 -3.98 26.55
N ARG A 222 25.46 -4.68 25.40
CA ARG A 222 26.69 -4.93 24.63
C ARG A 222 27.00 -3.75 23.71
N GLN A 223 25.99 -3.21 23.04
CA GLN A 223 26.17 -2.16 22.04
C GLN A 223 24.92 -1.29 21.96
N PHE A 224 25.13 0.03 21.89
CA PHE A 224 24.11 1.00 21.52
C PHE A 224 24.44 1.52 20.13
N VAL A 225 23.49 1.47 19.20
CA VAL A 225 23.71 1.90 17.82
C VAL A 225 22.74 3.01 17.46
N ASN A 226 23.28 4.10 16.92
CA ASN A 226 22.53 5.15 16.26
C ASN A 226 22.91 5.12 14.77
N GLY A 227 21.96 4.72 13.92
CA GLY A 227 22.14 4.61 12.48
C GLY A 227 21.24 5.59 11.72
N PRO A 228 21.74 6.26 10.66
CA PRO A 228 20.90 7.12 9.84
C PRO A 228 20.06 6.30 8.85
N GLU A 229 18.75 6.49 8.87
CA GLU A 229 17.79 5.90 7.92
C GLU A 229 17.17 6.97 7.00
N SER A 230 16.75 6.58 5.79
CA SER A 230 16.22 7.52 4.79
C SER A 230 14.73 7.33 4.53
N PHE A 231 13.94 8.23 5.11
CA PHE A 231 12.49 8.19 5.00
C PHE A 231 11.97 9.12 3.91
N THR A 232 10.83 8.75 3.37
CA THR A 232 10.03 9.52 2.42
C THR A 232 8.89 10.23 3.14
N PRO A 233 8.30 11.30 2.57
CA PRO A 233 7.18 12.03 3.17
C PRO A 233 5.91 11.21 3.42
N ASP A 234 5.79 10.02 2.85
CA ASP A 234 4.59 9.17 2.93
C ASP A 234 4.89 7.78 3.49
N GLY A 235 6.14 7.55 3.95
CA GLY A 235 6.62 6.25 4.43
C GLY A 235 6.75 5.16 3.36
N SER A 236 6.36 5.42 2.11
CA SER A 236 6.43 4.46 0.99
C SER A 236 7.73 4.60 0.20
N TRP A 237 8.20 3.52 -0.42
CA TRP A 237 9.44 3.52 -1.21
C TRP A 237 9.37 4.42 -2.46
N ILE A 238 10.52 4.76 -3.03
CA ILE A 238 10.63 5.49 -4.30
C ILE A 238 11.28 4.57 -5.33
N LEU A 239 10.51 4.22 -6.35
CA LEU A 239 10.85 3.32 -7.46
C LEU A 239 10.54 4.02 -8.79
N GLY A 240 11.22 3.64 -9.87
CA GLY A 240 10.85 4.04 -11.24
C GLY A 240 11.74 5.08 -11.90
N GLU A 241 11.38 5.44 -13.12
CA GLU A 241 12.12 6.37 -13.98
C GLU A 241 11.82 7.84 -13.60
N SER A 242 12.84 8.68 -13.51
CA SER A 242 12.67 10.07 -13.10
C SER A 242 12.05 10.93 -14.21
N ALA A 243 11.27 11.93 -13.81
CA ALA A 243 10.65 12.87 -14.74
C ALA A 243 11.65 13.78 -15.46
N GLU A 244 12.77 14.09 -14.81
CA GLU A 244 13.71 15.13 -15.29
C GLU A 244 14.70 14.61 -16.34
N ILE A 245 15.02 13.32 -16.32
CA ILE A 245 16.03 12.71 -17.21
C ILE A 245 15.56 11.29 -17.57
N GLY A 246 15.39 11.04 -18.86
CA GLY A 246 15.04 9.70 -19.34
C GLY A 246 16.18 8.69 -19.12
N LYS A 247 15.80 7.44 -18.91
CA LYS A 247 16.62 6.29 -18.53
C LYS A 247 17.26 6.42 -17.16
N TYR A 248 16.85 7.37 -16.34
CA TYR A 248 17.34 7.51 -14.97
C TYR A 248 16.36 6.84 -14.01
N PHE A 249 16.72 5.69 -13.43
CA PHE A 249 15.87 5.00 -12.47
C PHE A 249 16.30 5.27 -11.04
N VAL A 250 15.33 5.36 -10.14
CA VAL A 250 15.53 5.53 -8.70
C VAL A 250 14.96 4.31 -7.99
N ALA A 251 15.73 3.78 -7.03
CA ALA A 251 15.28 2.79 -6.05
C ALA A 251 15.82 3.23 -4.69
N ALA A 252 14.98 3.94 -3.92
CA ALA A 252 15.40 4.61 -2.68
C ALA A 252 14.27 4.73 -1.67
N GLY A 253 14.57 5.24 -0.46
CA GLY A 253 13.57 5.50 0.57
C GLY A 253 13.04 4.27 1.29
N MET A 254 13.72 3.13 1.17
CA MET A 254 13.31 1.85 1.78
C MET A 254 13.82 1.73 3.22
N SER A 255 13.59 2.75 4.05
CA SER A 255 13.85 2.66 5.49
C SER A 255 13.12 1.48 6.10
N SER A 256 13.77 0.83 7.06
CA SER A 256 13.23 -0.29 7.84
C SER A 256 12.75 -1.53 7.07
N THR A 257 12.74 -1.53 5.73
CA THR A 257 12.25 -2.64 4.87
C THR A 257 13.17 -2.95 3.68
N GLY A 258 14.22 -2.14 3.45
CA GLY A 258 15.00 -2.19 2.22
C GLY A 258 15.89 -3.41 2.02
N VAL A 259 16.38 -4.04 3.10
CA VAL A 259 17.12 -5.32 2.98
C VAL A 259 16.27 -6.40 2.34
N VAL A 260 14.98 -6.24 2.48
CA VAL A 260 14.09 -7.34 2.63
C VAL A 260 13.22 -7.33 1.37
N ALA A 261 12.70 -6.16 1.00
CA ALA A 261 12.19 -5.89 -0.34
C ALA A 261 13.27 -5.93 -1.44
N SER A 262 14.57 -6.04 -1.09
CA SER A 262 15.68 -5.89 -2.05
C SER A 262 15.59 -6.86 -3.24
N GLY A 263 15.10 -8.08 -3.01
CA GLY A 263 14.92 -9.10 -4.05
C GLY A 263 13.85 -8.70 -5.08
N GLY A 264 12.62 -8.43 -4.61
CA GLY A 264 11.52 -7.98 -5.45
C GLY A 264 11.78 -6.65 -6.14
N VAL A 265 12.26 -5.65 -5.40
CA VAL A 265 12.65 -4.34 -5.95
C VAL A 265 13.67 -4.52 -7.08
N GLY A 266 14.71 -5.33 -6.85
CA GLY A 266 15.73 -5.59 -7.87
C GLY A 266 15.14 -6.22 -9.13
N LYS A 267 14.25 -7.21 -8.96
CA LYS A 267 13.52 -7.87 -10.07
C LYS A 267 12.65 -6.88 -10.85
N HIS A 268 11.77 -6.14 -10.18
CA HIS A 268 10.78 -5.30 -10.85
C HIS A 268 11.37 -4.02 -11.43
N ILE A 269 12.43 -3.47 -10.84
CA ILE A 269 13.21 -2.41 -11.49
C ILE A 269 13.92 -2.94 -12.74
N ALA A 270 14.44 -4.18 -12.70
CA ALA A 270 15.04 -4.79 -13.89
C ALA A 270 14.01 -4.99 -15.01
N GLU A 271 12.83 -5.51 -14.71
CA GLU A 271 11.70 -5.61 -15.67
C GLU A 271 11.37 -4.24 -16.27
N TRP A 272 11.21 -3.22 -15.42
CA TRP A 272 10.89 -1.87 -15.90
C TRP A 272 11.97 -1.30 -16.84
N ILE A 273 13.25 -1.59 -16.60
CA ILE A 273 14.35 -1.19 -17.49
C ILE A 273 14.36 -1.96 -18.82
N ILE A 274 13.99 -3.24 -18.80
CA ILE A 274 14.10 -4.16 -19.95
C ILE A 274 12.85 -4.06 -20.83
N ASP A 275 11.69 -4.20 -20.21
CA ASP A 275 10.39 -4.38 -20.86
C ASP A 275 9.61 -3.06 -20.94
N GLY A 276 10.03 -2.03 -20.19
CA GLY A 276 9.41 -0.70 -20.18
C GLY A 276 8.28 -0.54 -19.15
N GLU A 277 7.84 -1.63 -18.52
CA GLU A 277 6.87 -1.66 -17.43
C GLU A 277 7.20 -2.79 -16.42
N PRO A 278 6.89 -2.62 -15.13
CA PRO A 278 7.05 -3.69 -14.14
C PRO A 278 5.93 -4.74 -14.31
N SER A 279 6.20 -6.00 -13.95
CA SER A 279 5.19 -7.09 -14.06
C SER A 279 4.05 -6.99 -13.03
N ILE A 280 4.00 -5.91 -12.26
CA ILE A 280 3.10 -5.67 -11.13
C ILE A 280 2.82 -4.18 -10.98
N ASN A 281 1.74 -3.85 -10.30
CA ASN A 281 1.45 -2.47 -9.96
C ASN A 281 2.45 -1.88 -8.93
N LEU A 282 3.25 -0.89 -9.36
CA LEU A 282 4.15 -0.09 -8.53
C LEU A 282 3.72 1.38 -8.37
N GLU A 283 2.50 1.77 -8.77
CA GLU A 283 2.07 3.18 -8.82
C GLU A 283 2.24 3.94 -7.48
N ALA A 284 1.96 3.27 -6.36
CA ALA A 284 2.13 3.87 -5.03
C ALA A 284 3.60 4.07 -4.62
N HIS A 285 4.52 3.38 -5.29
CA HIS A 285 5.96 3.49 -5.09
C HIS A 285 6.65 4.32 -6.18
N ASP A 286 5.93 4.70 -7.24
CA ASP A 286 6.47 5.47 -8.35
C ASP A 286 7.01 6.83 -7.87
N ILE A 287 8.19 7.21 -8.34
CA ILE A 287 8.80 8.53 -8.11
C ILE A 287 7.92 9.66 -8.63
N LEU A 288 7.14 9.42 -9.68
CA LEU A 288 6.25 10.39 -10.32
C LEU A 288 5.06 10.80 -9.44
N ARG A 289 4.80 10.10 -8.34
CA ARG A 289 3.76 10.52 -7.37
C ARG A 289 4.13 11.81 -6.63
N PHE A 290 5.41 12.19 -6.62
CA PHE A 290 5.88 13.41 -5.96
C PHE A 290 6.01 14.57 -6.95
N VAL A 291 5.34 15.68 -6.63
CA VAL A 291 5.58 16.98 -7.27
C VAL A 291 6.79 17.71 -6.66
N SER A 292 7.32 18.71 -7.37
CA SER A 292 8.52 19.48 -6.99
C SER A 292 8.46 20.07 -5.58
N PHE A 293 7.28 20.47 -5.10
CA PHE A 293 7.07 20.99 -3.74
C PHE A 293 7.52 20.01 -2.65
N HIS A 294 7.40 18.70 -2.87
CA HIS A 294 7.76 17.68 -1.90
C HIS A 294 9.27 17.57 -1.65
N ASN A 295 10.11 18.21 -2.47
CA ASN A 295 11.55 18.30 -2.25
C ASN A 295 11.96 19.48 -1.35
N ASN A 296 10.98 20.23 -0.83
CA ASN A 296 11.24 21.29 0.15
C ASN A 296 11.78 20.71 1.46
N ARG A 297 12.93 21.21 1.93
CA ARG A 297 13.61 20.71 3.14
C ARG A 297 12.76 20.85 4.40
N ARG A 298 11.98 21.93 4.53
CA ARG A 298 11.10 22.16 5.67
C ARG A 298 9.95 21.15 5.64
N PHE A 299 9.30 21.01 4.49
CA PHE A 299 8.25 20.01 4.26
C PHE A 299 8.74 18.61 4.61
N LEU A 300 9.89 18.19 4.06
CA LEU A 300 10.48 16.87 4.34
C LEU A 300 10.73 16.66 5.83
N ARG A 301 11.31 17.64 6.51
CA ARG A 301 11.61 17.54 7.94
C ARG A 301 10.35 17.44 8.79
N GLU A 302 9.32 18.22 8.49
CA GLU A 302 8.06 18.22 9.24
C GLU A 302 7.27 16.94 8.96
N ARG A 303 7.12 16.58 7.68
CA ARG A 303 6.30 15.43 7.25
C ARG A 303 6.92 14.08 7.58
N VAL A 304 8.26 13.94 7.53
CA VAL A 304 8.91 12.68 7.95
C VAL A 304 8.81 12.48 9.46
N LYS A 305 8.88 13.55 10.27
CA LYS A 305 8.64 13.44 11.72
C LYS A 305 7.22 12.95 12.00
N GLU A 306 6.24 13.46 11.26
CA GLU A 306 4.86 13.00 11.36
C GLU A 306 4.72 11.56 10.86
N SER A 307 5.25 11.20 9.69
CA SER A 307 5.13 9.84 9.14
C SER A 307 5.79 8.77 10.00
N LEU A 308 6.77 9.15 10.83
CA LEU A 308 7.42 8.28 11.81
C LEU A 308 6.69 8.25 13.16
N GLY A 309 6.01 9.34 13.53
CA GLY A 309 5.28 9.51 14.79
C GLY A 309 3.80 9.13 14.71
N GLU A 310 3.20 9.20 13.53
CA GLU A 310 2.01 8.45 13.18
C GLU A 310 2.42 6.99 13.27
N GLU A 311 1.94 6.32 14.32
CA GLU A 311 1.82 4.86 14.34
C GLU A 311 1.47 4.41 12.91
N GLN A 312 2.27 3.51 12.33
CA GLN A 312 2.21 3.00 10.94
C GLN A 312 0.84 2.39 10.52
N TRP A 313 -0.19 2.62 11.32
CA TRP A 313 -1.50 2.03 11.25
C TRP A 313 -2.50 2.87 10.45
N GLY A 314 -2.23 4.14 10.13
CA GLY A 314 -3.10 4.96 9.26
C GLY A 314 -4.56 5.07 9.72
N ILE A 315 -4.83 4.68 10.97
CA ILE A 315 -6.15 4.59 11.58
C ILE A 315 -6.18 5.72 12.60
N GLN A 316 -6.91 6.78 12.29
CA GLN A 316 -7.27 7.77 13.31
C GLN A 316 -7.91 7.04 14.49
N LYS A 317 -7.54 7.37 15.72
CA LYS A 317 -8.15 6.81 16.93
C LYS A 317 -9.69 6.87 16.81
N GLY A 318 -10.36 5.72 16.95
CA GLY A 318 -11.83 5.61 16.90
C GLY A 318 -12.47 5.36 15.53
N THR A 319 -11.74 4.87 14.51
CA THR A 319 -12.25 4.76 13.12
C THR A 319 -12.64 3.37 12.62
N PHE A 320 -12.64 2.34 13.47
CA PHE A 320 -13.22 1.06 13.01
C PHE A 320 -14.74 1.05 13.10
N GLY A 321 -15.38 1.95 13.86
CA GLY A 321 -16.84 2.12 13.85
C GLY A 321 -17.29 3.26 12.94
N LYS A 322 -18.53 3.72 13.14
CA LYS A 322 -19.08 4.90 12.46
C LYS A 322 -18.16 6.12 12.63
N PRO A 323 -17.72 6.77 11.54
CA PRO A 323 -16.90 7.97 11.65
C PRO A 323 -17.63 9.09 12.38
N ILE A 324 -16.92 9.82 13.25
CA ILE A 324 -17.47 11.00 13.97
C ILE A 324 -18.02 12.07 13.01
N TRP A 325 -17.48 12.12 11.78
CA TRP A 325 -17.88 13.05 10.72
C TRP A 325 -19.01 12.51 9.83
N HIS A 326 -19.58 11.33 10.13
CA HIS A 326 -20.56 10.67 9.26
C HIS A 326 -21.75 11.56 8.92
N GLU A 327 -22.37 12.19 9.92
CA GLU A 327 -23.59 13.01 9.74
C GLU A 327 -23.29 14.27 8.93
N HIS A 328 -22.12 14.89 9.13
CA HIS A 328 -21.68 16.03 8.31
C HIS A 328 -21.53 15.64 6.84
N VAL A 329 -20.85 14.52 6.57
CA VAL A 329 -20.67 14.02 5.20
C VAL A 329 -22.00 13.56 4.58
N LYS A 330 -22.93 13.03 5.39
CA LYS A 330 -24.30 12.69 4.92
C LYS A 330 -25.06 13.96 4.52
N ASN A 331 -24.92 15.06 5.25
CA ASN A 331 -25.52 16.34 4.88
C ASN A 331 -24.91 16.92 3.60
N GLU A 332 -23.58 16.83 3.43
CA GLU A 332 -22.91 17.22 2.18
C GLU A 332 -23.38 16.38 0.99
N TYR A 333 -23.53 15.07 1.18
CA TYR A 333 -24.07 14.16 0.17
C TYR A 333 -25.47 14.60 -0.29
N TRP A 334 -26.39 14.86 0.64
CA TRP A 334 -27.75 15.30 0.30
C TRP A 334 -27.75 16.68 -0.33
N SER A 335 -26.86 17.59 0.10
CA SER A 335 -26.69 18.87 -0.58
C SER A 335 -26.26 18.70 -2.04
N CYS A 336 -25.41 17.72 -2.36
CA CYS A 336 -25.01 17.45 -3.74
C CYS A 336 -26.15 16.85 -4.57
N LYS A 337 -27.09 16.14 -3.94
CA LYS A 337 -28.16 15.42 -4.64
C LYS A 337 -29.43 16.26 -4.82
N GLU A 338 -29.74 17.12 -3.84
CA GLU A 338 -31.01 17.86 -3.74
C GLU A 338 -30.85 19.36 -4.01
N ARG A 339 -29.61 19.85 -4.07
CA ARG A 339 -29.28 21.29 -4.19
C ARG A 339 -28.08 21.47 -5.13
N VAL A 340 -27.34 22.56 -4.91
CA VAL A 340 -26.07 22.84 -5.55
C VAL A 340 -24.95 22.72 -4.52
N SER A 341 -23.85 22.09 -4.91
CA SER A 341 -22.64 22.04 -4.08
C SER A 341 -21.39 22.42 -4.86
N LEU A 342 -20.47 23.12 -4.20
CA LEU A 342 -19.13 23.37 -4.71
C LEU A 342 -18.14 22.43 -4.02
N ILE A 343 -17.31 21.78 -4.83
CA ILE A 343 -16.23 20.90 -4.40
C ILE A 343 -14.94 21.45 -5.00
N ASP A 344 -13.92 21.66 -4.17
CA ASP A 344 -12.60 22.03 -4.64
C ASP A 344 -11.89 20.81 -5.25
N MET A 345 -11.67 20.87 -6.56
CA MET A 345 -10.99 19.83 -7.35
C MET A 345 -9.65 20.33 -7.90
N SER A 346 -9.10 21.42 -7.35
CA SER A 346 -7.86 22.04 -7.85
C SER A 346 -6.69 21.06 -7.87
N SER A 347 -6.63 20.11 -6.92
CA SER A 347 -5.61 19.04 -6.89
C SER A 347 -5.70 18.04 -8.05
N PHE A 348 -6.85 17.95 -8.73
CA PHE A 348 -7.04 17.12 -9.92
C PHE A 348 -6.94 17.92 -11.24
N SER A 349 -6.77 19.24 -11.16
CA SER A 349 -6.71 20.10 -12.33
C SER A 349 -5.40 19.88 -13.10
N LYS A 350 -5.51 19.82 -14.44
CA LYS A 350 -4.34 19.75 -15.35
C LYS A 350 -3.88 21.14 -15.82
N PHE A 351 -4.46 22.20 -15.26
CA PHE A 351 -4.22 23.58 -15.63
C PHE A 351 -4.30 24.46 -14.38
N GLU A 352 -3.56 25.56 -14.37
CA GLU A 352 -3.60 26.52 -13.27
C GLU A 352 -4.92 27.29 -13.30
N ILE A 353 -5.63 27.28 -12.18
CA ILE A 353 -6.86 28.06 -12.00
C ILE A 353 -6.45 29.41 -11.43
N MET A 354 -6.42 30.45 -12.29
CA MET A 354 -6.25 31.82 -11.83
C MET A 354 -7.56 32.34 -11.25
N TYR A 355 -7.48 33.20 -10.23
CA TYR A 355 -8.63 33.85 -9.59
C TYR A 355 -9.63 32.89 -8.90
N SER A 356 -9.18 31.73 -8.42
CA SER A 356 -10.04 30.71 -7.77
C SER A 356 -10.94 31.28 -6.66
N LEU A 357 -10.42 32.19 -5.84
CA LEU A 357 -11.22 32.84 -4.78
C LEU A 357 -12.37 33.67 -5.35
N HIS A 358 -12.11 34.45 -6.41
CA HIS A 358 -13.15 35.26 -7.04
C HIS A 358 -14.24 34.40 -7.68
N VAL A 359 -13.85 33.31 -8.34
CA VAL A 359 -14.80 32.33 -8.92
C VAL A 359 -15.63 31.70 -7.81
N TYR A 360 -14.99 31.23 -6.73
CA TYR A 360 -15.67 30.66 -5.58
C TYR A 360 -16.67 31.64 -4.96
N ASP A 361 -16.25 32.86 -4.63
CA ASP A 361 -17.12 33.87 -4.01
C ASP A 361 -18.30 34.24 -4.90
N THR A 362 -18.07 34.35 -6.21
CA THR A 362 -19.11 34.67 -7.19
C THR A 362 -20.15 33.56 -7.27
N LEU A 363 -19.72 32.29 -7.34
CA LEU A 363 -20.61 31.14 -7.37
C LEU A 363 -21.38 30.98 -6.05
N MET A 364 -20.70 31.14 -4.90
CA MET A 364 -21.35 31.09 -3.59
C MET A 364 -22.41 32.18 -3.43
N LYS A 365 -22.14 33.40 -3.93
CA LYS A 365 -23.11 34.50 -3.92
C LYS A 365 -24.31 34.20 -4.81
N ALA A 366 -24.08 33.73 -6.05
CA ALA A 366 -25.14 33.43 -7.00
C ALA A 366 -25.99 32.21 -6.59
N GLY A 367 -25.36 31.20 -5.98
CA GLY A 367 -26.03 29.98 -5.54
C GLY A 367 -26.80 30.09 -4.22
N LYS A 368 -26.76 31.26 -3.56
CA LYS A 368 -27.36 31.46 -2.23
C LYS A 368 -28.85 31.09 -2.20
N ASP A 369 -29.59 31.51 -3.22
CA ASP A 369 -31.05 31.27 -3.33
C ASP A 369 -31.38 29.80 -3.63
N TYR A 370 -30.39 29.04 -4.13
CA TYR A 370 -30.47 27.59 -4.36
C TYR A 370 -29.92 26.77 -3.18
N GLY A 371 -29.60 27.43 -2.07
CA GLY A 371 -29.06 26.78 -0.88
C GLY A 371 -27.68 26.16 -1.07
N ILE A 372 -26.84 26.76 -1.93
CA ILE A 372 -25.50 26.27 -2.25
C ILE A 372 -24.66 25.97 -0.98
N ARG A 373 -23.94 24.84 -0.98
CA ARG A 373 -23.04 24.45 0.11
C ARG A 373 -21.69 23.98 -0.41
N ASN A 374 -20.68 24.04 0.45
CA ASN A 374 -19.45 23.30 0.21
C ASN A 374 -19.70 21.81 0.44
N ALA A 375 -19.03 20.99 -0.36
CA ALA A 375 -18.94 19.55 -0.17
C ALA A 375 -17.49 19.10 -0.33
N GLY A 376 -17.11 18.05 0.40
CA GLY A 376 -15.76 17.54 0.46
C GLY A 376 -15.57 16.20 -0.26
N TYR A 377 -14.33 15.73 -0.22
CA TYR A 377 -13.93 14.47 -0.83
C TYR A 377 -14.71 13.26 -0.31
N TYR A 378 -15.02 13.19 0.99
CA TYR A 378 -15.78 12.07 1.54
C TYR A 378 -17.22 12.00 1.02
N ALA A 379 -17.88 13.15 0.78
CA ALA A 379 -19.19 13.19 0.15
C ALA A 379 -19.11 12.72 -1.31
N MET A 380 -18.11 13.21 -2.06
CA MET A 380 -17.81 12.72 -3.42
C MET A 380 -17.55 11.21 -3.44
N ARG A 381 -16.84 10.68 -2.44
CA ARG A 381 -16.56 9.26 -2.30
C ARG A 381 -17.83 8.44 -2.05
N LYS A 382 -18.78 8.91 -1.23
CA LYS A 382 -20.10 8.26 -1.07
C LYS A 382 -20.87 8.27 -2.40
N LEU A 383 -20.98 9.44 -3.04
CA LEU A 383 -21.69 9.62 -4.32
C LEU A 383 -21.16 8.69 -5.42
N ARG A 384 -19.84 8.60 -5.58
CA ARG A 384 -19.22 7.79 -6.64
C ARG A 384 -19.37 6.29 -6.37
N ILE A 385 -19.27 5.85 -5.12
CA ILE A 385 -19.41 4.42 -4.76
C ILE A 385 -20.84 3.95 -5.02
N GLU A 386 -21.83 4.76 -4.61
CA GLU A 386 -23.24 4.45 -4.82
C GLU A 386 -23.62 4.41 -6.32
N LYS A 387 -23.02 5.31 -7.12
CA LYS A 387 -23.13 5.31 -8.60
C LYS A 387 -22.25 4.27 -9.30
N PHE A 388 -21.58 3.40 -8.54
CA PHE A 388 -20.68 2.36 -9.06
C PHE A 388 -19.59 2.90 -10.00
N PHE A 389 -19.02 4.05 -9.63
CA PHE A 389 -17.87 4.63 -10.28
C PHE A 389 -16.59 4.22 -9.56
N ALA A 390 -15.69 3.62 -10.34
CA ALA A 390 -14.38 3.19 -9.89
C ALA A 390 -13.41 4.39 -9.83
N PHE A 391 -12.48 4.36 -8.89
CA PHE A 391 -11.42 5.34 -8.71
C PHE A 391 -10.06 4.72 -9.08
N TRP A 392 -9.31 5.36 -9.99
CA TRP A 392 -7.97 4.90 -10.37
C TRP A 392 -7.00 5.00 -9.18
N GLY A 393 -6.12 4.00 -9.02
CA GLY A 393 -5.18 3.90 -7.91
C GLY A 393 -5.78 3.32 -6.61
N GLN A 394 -7.09 3.11 -6.55
CA GLN A 394 -7.78 2.42 -5.45
C GLN A 394 -8.60 1.23 -5.93
N ASP A 395 -9.55 1.46 -6.85
CA ASP A 395 -10.39 0.41 -7.43
C ASP A 395 -9.76 -0.20 -8.67
N LEU A 396 -9.15 0.63 -9.51
CA LEU A 396 -8.52 0.20 -10.76
C LEU A 396 -7.03 0.52 -10.73
N SER A 397 -6.24 -0.28 -11.43
CA SER A 397 -4.81 -0.08 -11.58
C SER A 397 -4.30 -0.61 -12.92
N THR A 398 -2.98 -0.58 -13.10
CA THR A 398 -2.31 -1.23 -14.24
C THR A 398 -2.53 -2.74 -14.32
N ASP A 399 -2.98 -3.38 -13.24
CA ASP A 399 -3.27 -4.82 -13.21
C ASP A 399 -4.65 -5.17 -13.80
N ASP A 400 -5.48 -4.17 -14.13
CA ASP A 400 -6.87 -4.35 -14.49
C ASP A 400 -7.16 -3.88 -15.91
N THR A 401 -7.89 -4.70 -16.66
CA THR A 401 -8.26 -4.39 -18.04
C THR A 401 -9.64 -3.73 -18.14
N PRO A 402 -9.91 -2.92 -19.19
CA PRO A 402 -11.24 -2.33 -19.39
C PRO A 402 -12.39 -3.34 -19.40
N PHE A 403 -12.15 -4.58 -19.84
CA PHE A 403 -13.17 -5.64 -19.86
C PHE A 403 -13.49 -6.17 -18.46
N GLU A 404 -12.48 -6.35 -17.64
CA GLU A 404 -12.62 -6.73 -16.22
C GLU A 404 -13.34 -5.63 -15.42
N CYS A 405 -13.09 -4.36 -15.76
CA CYS A 405 -13.74 -3.19 -15.14
C CYS A 405 -15.18 -2.93 -15.63
N GLY A 406 -15.70 -3.72 -16.59
CA GLY A 406 -17.03 -3.52 -17.17
C GLY A 406 -17.15 -2.27 -18.05
N ARG A 407 -16.04 -1.84 -18.67
CA ARG A 407 -15.92 -0.66 -19.55
C ARG A 407 -15.56 -1.03 -20.98
N ASP A 408 -15.96 -2.23 -21.41
CA ASP A 408 -15.79 -2.75 -22.77
C ASP A 408 -16.32 -1.77 -23.83
N PHE A 409 -17.45 -1.12 -23.59
CA PHE A 409 -18.04 -0.12 -24.48
C PHE A 409 -17.14 1.11 -24.75
N ARG A 410 -16.11 1.35 -23.93
CA ARG A 410 -15.14 2.44 -24.15
C ARG A 410 -13.95 2.01 -25.02
N VAL A 411 -13.77 0.73 -25.29
CA VAL A 411 -12.67 0.19 -26.10
C VAL A 411 -13.10 0.00 -27.55
N LYS A 412 -12.66 0.91 -28.42
CA LYS A 412 -12.91 0.81 -29.86
C LYS A 412 -11.78 0.01 -30.53
N LEU A 413 -11.90 -1.32 -30.58
CA LEU A 413 -10.88 -2.22 -31.18
C LEU A 413 -10.61 -1.95 -32.67
N ASN A 414 -11.57 -1.37 -33.38
CA ASN A 414 -11.50 -1.10 -34.82
C ASN A 414 -10.96 0.30 -35.17
N LYS A 415 -10.51 1.10 -34.19
CA LYS A 415 -10.05 2.49 -34.45
C LYS A 415 -8.65 2.60 -35.06
N GLY A 416 -8.03 1.47 -35.42
CA GLY A 416 -6.62 1.37 -35.75
C GLY A 416 -5.78 0.98 -34.53
N ASP A 417 -4.45 1.11 -34.67
CA ASP A 417 -3.49 0.67 -33.66
C ASP A 417 -3.46 1.58 -32.43
N PHE A 418 -3.35 0.97 -31.25
CA PHE A 418 -3.12 1.65 -29.98
C PHE A 418 -2.45 0.69 -28.99
N ILE A 419 -1.76 1.26 -27.99
CA ILE A 419 -1.07 0.49 -26.94
C ILE A 419 -2.05 -0.47 -26.25
N GLY A 420 -1.72 -1.76 -26.22
CA GLY A 420 -2.54 -2.80 -25.61
C GLY A 420 -3.67 -3.36 -26.48
N ARG A 421 -3.85 -2.90 -27.72
CA ARG A 421 -4.92 -3.38 -28.62
C ARG A 421 -4.91 -4.90 -28.78
N ASP A 422 -3.77 -5.46 -29.18
CA ASP A 422 -3.67 -6.90 -29.50
C ASP A 422 -3.85 -7.78 -28.26
N ALA A 423 -3.40 -7.29 -27.09
CA ALA A 423 -3.65 -7.95 -25.82
C ALA A 423 -5.16 -8.00 -25.50
N LEU A 424 -5.88 -6.90 -25.73
CA LEU A 424 -7.34 -6.85 -25.54
C LEU A 424 -8.08 -7.71 -26.57
N VAL A 425 -7.64 -7.78 -27.82
CA VAL A 425 -8.24 -8.70 -28.81
C VAL A 425 -8.13 -10.15 -28.32
N LYS A 426 -6.94 -10.58 -27.90
CA LYS A 426 -6.72 -11.93 -27.34
C LYS A 426 -7.55 -12.17 -26.08
N GLN A 427 -7.61 -11.20 -25.17
CA GLN A 427 -8.42 -11.31 -23.95
C GLN A 427 -9.91 -11.44 -24.27
N LYS A 428 -10.41 -10.74 -25.30
CA LYS A 428 -11.81 -10.85 -25.73
C LYS A 428 -12.15 -12.25 -26.24
N GLU A 429 -11.21 -12.92 -26.90
CA GLU A 429 -11.38 -14.29 -27.40
C GLU A 429 -11.29 -15.34 -26.28
N ASN A 430 -10.33 -15.16 -25.36
CA ASN A 430 -10.05 -16.11 -24.28
C ASN A 430 -11.01 -15.98 -23.10
N GLY A 431 -11.53 -14.79 -22.84
CA GLY A 431 -12.32 -14.45 -21.65
C GLY A 431 -11.50 -13.69 -20.60
N ILE A 432 -12.11 -13.44 -19.45
CA ILE A 432 -11.52 -12.67 -18.35
C ILE A 432 -11.46 -13.50 -17.06
N SER A 433 -10.46 -13.21 -16.22
CA SER A 433 -10.21 -13.95 -14.96
C SER A 433 -10.82 -13.28 -13.73
N GLN A 434 -11.30 -12.05 -13.88
CA GLN A 434 -11.89 -11.26 -12.81
C GLN A 434 -12.94 -10.27 -13.34
N LYS A 435 -13.82 -9.79 -12.47
CA LYS A 435 -14.78 -8.72 -12.80
C LYS A 435 -14.97 -7.77 -11.64
N PHE A 436 -15.10 -6.49 -11.92
CA PHE A 436 -15.47 -5.48 -10.93
C PHE A 436 -16.97 -5.57 -10.59
N VAL A 437 -17.30 -5.67 -9.31
CA VAL A 437 -18.64 -5.95 -8.77
C VAL A 437 -18.95 -5.01 -7.61
N GLN A 438 -20.22 -4.63 -7.49
CA GLN A 438 -20.76 -3.89 -6.34
C GLN A 438 -21.46 -4.87 -5.38
N PHE A 439 -21.25 -4.69 -4.08
CA PHE A 439 -21.80 -5.50 -3.01
C PHE A 439 -22.60 -4.62 -2.06
N LEU A 440 -23.84 -5.01 -1.76
CA LEU A 440 -24.68 -4.35 -0.76
C LEU A 440 -24.77 -5.27 0.45
N LEU A 441 -24.21 -4.85 1.58
CA LEU A 441 -24.24 -5.66 2.80
C LEU A 441 -25.66 -5.71 3.37
N LYS A 442 -26.11 -6.92 3.69
CA LYS A 442 -27.37 -7.18 4.39
C LYS A 442 -27.14 -7.06 5.90
N ASP A 443 -28.15 -6.52 6.58
CA ASP A 443 -28.22 -6.43 8.04
C ASP A 443 -26.99 -5.78 8.71
N PHE A 444 -26.32 -4.86 8.00
CA PHE A 444 -25.22 -4.06 8.54
C PHE A 444 -25.76 -2.89 9.37
N ASP A 445 -25.46 -2.87 10.66
CA ASP A 445 -25.80 -1.79 11.59
C ASP A 445 -24.71 -0.72 11.58
N THR A 446 -25.03 0.44 11.02
CA THR A 446 -24.04 1.52 10.89
C THR A 446 -23.53 2.07 12.21
N ASP A 447 -24.26 1.94 13.32
CA ASP A 447 -23.88 2.52 14.60
C ASP A 447 -23.10 1.54 15.48
N ASN A 448 -23.33 0.24 15.32
CA ASN A 448 -22.70 -0.81 16.14
C ASN A 448 -21.62 -1.62 15.43
N ASP A 449 -21.72 -1.82 14.11
CA ASP A 449 -20.78 -2.66 13.37
C ASP A 449 -19.49 -1.93 12.98
N VAL A 450 -18.47 -2.75 12.71
CA VAL A 450 -17.19 -2.27 12.18
C VAL A 450 -17.35 -1.84 10.73
N TRP A 451 -16.92 -0.63 10.40
CA TRP A 451 -16.98 -0.04 9.07
C TRP A 451 -15.87 -0.60 8.15
N PRO A 452 -16.24 -1.11 6.96
CA PRO A 452 -15.26 -1.49 5.95
C PRO A 452 -14.62 -0.23 5.34
N TRP A 453 -13.36 -0.31 4.91
CA TRP A 453 -12.63 0.79 4.26
C TRP A 453 -11.91 0.40 2.96
N GLY A 454 -11.76 -0.89 2.70
CA GLY A 454 -10.92 -1.48 1.65
C GLY A 454 -9.92 -2.48 2.24
N GLY A 455 -9.73 -3.61 1.56
CA GLY A 455 -8.90 -4.73 2.01
C GLY A 455 -9.68 -5.89 2.62
N GLU A 456 -10.99 -5.73 2.84
CA GLU A 456 -11.86 -6.78 3.38
C GLU A 456 -12.05 -7.93 2.37
N PRO A 457 -11.96 -9.22 2.76
CA PRO A 457 -12.09 -10.34 1.84
C PRO A 457 -13.55 -10.58 1.49
N ILE A 458 -13.74 -10.99 0.25
CA ILE A 458 -15.00 -11.35 -0.36
C ILE A 458 -14.99 -12.87 -0.51
N TYR A 459 -16.02 -13.52 0.01
CA TYR A 459 -16.24 -14.95 -0.14
C TYR A 459 -17.44 -15.22 -1.05
N ARG A 460 -17.36 -16.28 -1.84
CA ARG A 460 -18.45 -16.86 -2.61
C ARG A 460 -18.58 -18.33 -2.24
N ASN A 461 -19.75 -18.74 -1.74
CA ASN A 461 -20.02 -20.13 -1.32
C ASN A 461 -18.95 -20.67 -0.33
N GLY A 462 -18.49 -19.83 0.60
CA GLY A 462 -17.46 -20.18 1.59
C GLY A 462 -16.02 -20.18 1.06
N LYS A 463 -15.79 -19.96 -0.25
CA LYS A 463 -14.45 -19.85 -0.85
C LYS A 463 -14.05 -18.39 -1.06
N PHE A 464 -12.77 -18.08 -0.89
CA PHE A 464 -12.25 -16.73 -1.15
C PHE A 464 -12.42 -16.39 -2.64
N ALA A 465 -13.01 -15.24 -2.92
CA ALA A 465 -13.32 -14.79 -4.28
C ALA A 465 -12.65 -13.45 -4.62
N GLY A 466 -12.10 -12.73 -3.64
CA GLY A 466 -11.40 -11.47 -3.88
C GLY A 466 -11.42 -10.55 -2.68
N THR A 467 -11.20 -9.27 -2.92
CA THR A 467 -11.02 -8.27 -1.86
C THR A 467 -11.74 -6.99 -2.24
N VAL A 468 -12.35 -6.35 -1.24
CA VAL A 468 -12.96 -5.03 -1.35
C VAL A 468 -11.88 -3.99 -1.64
N THR A 469 -12.09 -3.17 -2.66
CA THR A 469 -11.21 -2.05 -3.03
C THR A 469 -11.65 -0.76 -2.35
N SER A 470 -12.95 -0.51 -2.32
CA SER A 470 -13.56 0.68 -1.75
C SER A 470 -14.91 0.37 -1.12
N SER A 471 -15.27 1.09 -0.06
CA SER A 471 -16.54 0.90 0.64
C SER A 471 -17.13 2.19 1.19
N ALA A 472 -18.43 2.41 1.12
CA ALA A 472 -19.08 3.55 1.75
C ALA A 472 -20.53 3.23 2.08
N TYR A 473 -21.06 3.89 3.12
CA TYR A 473 -22.50 3.96 3.31
C TYR A 473 -23.12 4.83 2.22
N GLY A 474 -24.06 4.26 1.46
CA GLY A 474 -24.86 4.95 0.45
C GLY A 474 -26.16 5.47 1.03
N PRO A 475 -26.34 6.78 1.26
CA PRO A 475 -27.53 7.31 1.90
C PRO A 475 -28.82 7.15 1.10
N THR A 476 -28.77 7.04 -0.24
CA THR A 476 -29.98 6.80 -1.04
C THR A 476 -30.41 5.34 -0.97
N LEU A 477 -29.46 4.40 -0.98
CA LEU A 477 -29.74 2.97 -0.90
C LEU A 477 -29.94 2.47 0.54
N GLU A 478 -29.55 3.27 1.53
CA GLU A 478 -29.57 2.93 2.97
C GLU A 478 -28.83 1.63 3.28
N LYS A 479 -27.69 1.43 2.62
CA LYS A 479 -26.85 0.23 2.76
C LYS A 479 -25.38 0.59 2.85
N MET A 480 -24.63 -0.26 3.54
CA MET A 480 -23.18 -0.29 3.40
C MET A 480 -22.83 -0.95 2.06
N ILE A 481 -22.11 -0.21 1.21
CA ILE A 481 -21.76 -0.62 -0.15
C ILE A 481 -20.26 -0.89 -0.19
N CYS A 482 -19.88 -2.05 -0.72
CA CYS A 482 -18.50 -2.42 -1.00
C CYS A 482 -18.31 -2.63 -2.51
N LEU A 483 -17.17 -2.23 -3.05
CA LEU A 483 -16.76 -2.48 -4.43
C LEU A 483 -15.54 -3.39 -4.40
N GLY A 484 -15.38 -4.25 -5.39
CA GLY A 484 -14.18 -5.08 -5.50
C GLY A 484 -14.21 -5.99 -6.71
N PHE A 485 -13.11 -6.71 -6.92
CA PHE A 485 -13.03 -7.71 -7.98
C PHE A 485 -13.41 -9.09 -7.46
N VAL A 486 -14.28 -9.78 -8.20
CA VAL A 486 -14.59 -11.20 -8.03
C VAL A 486 -13.74 -12.03 -8.98
N ARG A 487 -13.18 -13.11 -8.46
CA ARG A 487 -12.33 -14.08 -9.12
C ARG A 487 -12.83 -15.48 -8.80
N ASP A 488 -12.54 -16.40 -9.70
CA ASP A 488 -12.78 -17.84 -9.53
C ASP A 488 -11.43 -18.55 -9.50
N TYR A 489 -11.32 -19.57 -8.66
CA TYR A 489 -10.07 -20.29 -8.40
C TYR A 489 -10.27 -21.80 -8.56
N ASP A 490 -9.28 -22.46 -9.16
CA ASP A 490 -9.22 -23.92 -9.21
C ASP A 490 -8.74 -24.52 -7.88
N GLU A 491 -8.62 -25.84 -7.81
CA GLU A 491 -8.17 -26.55 -6.60
C GLU A 491 -6.72 -26.25 -6.19
N ASN A 492 -5.94 -25.63 -7.09
CA ASN A 492 -4.55 -25.24 -6.87
C ASN A 492 -4.41 -23.71 -6.69
N ASP A 493 -5.51 -23.01 -6.37
CA ASP A 493 -5.58 -21.56 -6.22
C ASP A 493 -5.19 -20.75 -7.48
N ASN A 494 -5.24 -21.35 -8.67
CA ASN A 494 -5.04 -20.63 -9.93
C ASN A 494 -6.33 -19.97 -10.39
N ARG A 495 -6.22 -18.78 -10.98
CA ARG A 495 -7.38 -18.06 -11.52
C ARG A 495 -7.97 -18.77 -12.73
N ILE A 496 -9.27 -19.02 -12.69
CA ILE A 496 -10.04 -19.58 -13.82
C ILE A 496 -10.45 -18.44 -14.76
N ILE A 497 -10.22 -18.64 -16.06
CA ILE A 497 -10.65 -17.70 -17.10
C ILE A 497 -12.05 -18.09 -17.58
N HIS A 498 -12.97 -17.12 -17.53
CA HIS A 498 -14.35 -17.30 -17.96
C HIS A 498 -14.62 -16.52 -19.25
N LYS A 499 -15.14 -17.20 -20.28
CA LYS A 499 -15.66 -16.51 -21.48
C LYS A 499 -16.83 -15.58 -21.15
N ASN A 500 -17.67 -15.97 -20.19
CA ASN A 500 -18.76 -15.16 -19.68
C ASN A 500 -18.80 -15.18 -18.14
N ILE A 501 -17.88 -14.44 -17.52
CA ILE A 501 -17.79 -14.37 -16.05
C ILE A 501 -19.06 -13.82 -15.38
N ASN A 502 -19.91 -13.09 -16.11
CA ASN A 502 -21.16 -12.56 -15.56
C ASN A 502 -22.11 -13.69 -15.13
N GLN A 503 -22.09 -14.85 -15.82
CA GLN A 503 -22.88 -16.02 -15.40
C GLN A 503 -22.37 -16.62 -14.09
N PHE A 504 -21.05 -16.70 -13.92
CA PHE A 504 -20.45 -17.15 -12.66
C PHE A 504 -20.81 -16.24 -11.49
N ILE A 505 -20.78 -14.92 -11.71
CA ILE A 505 -21.06 -13.91 -10.68
C ILE A 505 -22.54 -13.88 -10.31
N MET A 506 -23.42 -13.92 -11.32
CA MET A 506 -24.87 -13.79 -11.14
C MET A 506 -25.58 -15.14 -11.08
N ASP A 507 -24.86 -16.21 -10.76
CA ASP A 507 -25.46 -17.53 -10.55
C ASP A 507 -26.47 -17.45 -9.39
N LYS A 508 -27.63 -18.08 -9.57
CA LYS A 508 -28.70 -18.12 -8.56
C LYS A 508 -28.27 -18.80 -7.26
N ASP A 509 -27.31 -19.72 -7.34
CA ASP A 509 -26.78 -20.49 -6.21
C ASP A 509 -25.51 -19.82 -5.65
N ALA A 510 -25.13 -18.64 -6.15
CA ALA A 510 -24.03 -17.85 -5.60
C ALA A 510 -24.48 -17.13 -4.32
N ASN A 511 -23.83 -17.48 -3.22
CA ASN A 511 -23.94 -16.76 -1.96
C ASN A 511 -22.66 -15.97 -1.68
N TYR A 512 -22.79 -14.67 -1.48
CA TYR A 512 -21.65 -13.78 -1.24
C TYR A 512 -21.61 -13.30 0.21
N GLU A 513 -20.40 -13.24 0.75
CA GLU A 513 -20.13 -12.69 2.07
C GLU A 513 -18.95 -11.74 2.01
N VAL A 514 -18.99 -10.65 2.77
CA VAL A 514 -17.83 -9.79 3.02
C VAL A 514 -17.46 -9.90 4.49
N VAL A 515 -16.19 -10.17 4.79
CA VAL A 515 -15.71 -10.22 6.17
C VAL A 515 -15.24 -8.84 6.58
N VAL A 516 -15.87 -8.27 7.59
CA VAL A 516 -15.53 -6.93 8.09
C VAL A 516 -15.24 -7.03 9.59
N GLY A 517 -13.97 -6.82 9.97
CA GLY A 517 -13.57 -6.88 11.37
C GLY A 517 -13.78 -8.26 12.00
N GLY A 518 -13.61 -9.33 11.22
CA GLY A 518 -13.84 -10.72 11.65
C GLY A 518 -15.30 -11.20 11.55
N GLN A 519 -16.27 -10.33 11.29
CA GLN A 519 -17.69 -10.70 11.12
C GLN A 519 -18.05 -10.90 9.65
N ARG A 520 -18.79 -11.96 9.33
CA ARG A 520 -19.29 -12.23 7.97
C ARG A 520 -20.64 -11.56 7.75
N PHE A 521 -20.71 -10.68 6.76
CA PHE A 521 -21.95 -10.05 6.32
C PHE A 521 -22.38 -10.64 4.98
N GLN A 522 -23.62 -11.14 4.91
CA GLN A 522 -24.22 -11.54 3.64
C GLN A 522 -24.30 -10.33 2.70
N ALA A 523 -23.99 -10.53 1.43
CA ALA A 523 -23.92 -9.44 0.46
C ALA A 523 -24.71 -9.76 -0.81
N GLU A 524 -25.45 -8.76 -1.32
CA GLU A 524 -26.03 -8.83 -2.66
C GLU A 524 -25.02 -8.32 -3.68
N ALA A 525 -24.61 -9.19 -4.61
CA ALA A 525 -23.70 -8.84 -5.70
C ALA A 525 -24.45 -8.23 -6.89
N ARG A 526 -23.89 -7.16 -7.47
CA ARG A 526 -24.44 -6.45 -8.62
C ARG A 526 -23.37 -6.09 -9.65
N LEU A 527 -23.69 -6.30 -10.91
CA LEU A 527 -22.88 -5.86 -12.06
C LEU A 527 -23.22 -4.42 -12.51
N TYR A 528 -24.31 -3.86 -12.00
CA TYR A 528 -24.77 -2.49 -12.26
C TYR A 528 -25.48 -1.96 -11.01
N THR A 529 -25.30 -0.68 -10.70
CA THR A 529 -26.08 -0.04 -9.62
C THR A 529 -27.51 0.24 -10.10
N THR A 530 -28.42 0.54 -9.18
CA THR A 530 -29.82 0.77 -9.50
C THR A 530 -30.08 2.20 -9.96
N LYS A 531 -31.26 2.42 -10.55
CA LYS A 531 -31.65 3.74 -11.09
C LYS A 531 -31.78 4.79 -9.98
N GLU A 532 -32.17 4.40 -8.77
CA GLU A 532 -32.33 5.30 -7.62
C GLU A 532 -31.02 6.01 -7.28
N ALA A 533 -29.87 5.32 -7.43
CA ALA A 533 -28.55 5.91 -7.23
C ALA A 533 -28.20 7.04 -8.23
N TYR A 534 -28.87 7.06 -9.40
CA TYR A 534 -28.70 8.10 -10.42
C TYR A 534 -29.80 9.16 -10.39
N THR A 535 -30.89 8.91 -9.69
CA THR A 535 -32.05 9.81 -9.72
C THR A 535 -31.77 11.02 -8.82
N SER A 536 -31.65 12.22 -9.40
CA SER A 536 -31.68 13.48 -8.65
C SER A 536 -33.13 13.93 -8.48
N SER A 537 -33.46 14.48 -7.31
CA SER A 537 -34.69 15.25 -7.16
C SER A 537 -34.55 16.61 -7.85
N ASP A 538 -35.67 17.21 -8.23
CA ASP A 538 -35.66 18.60 -8.67
C ASP A 538 -35.10 19.49 -7.54
N PRO A 539 -34.22 20.46 -7.86
CA PRO A 539 -33.60 21.30 -6.86
C PRO A 539 -34.67 22.05 -6.07
N VAL A 540 -34.68 21.86 -4.75
CA VAL A 540 -35.65 22.51 -3.86
C VAL A 540 -35.18 23.93 -3.59
N PHE A 541 -35.99 24.93 -3.97
CA PHE A 541 -35.75 26.32 -3.60
C PHE A 541 -35.86 26.47 -2.08
N ILE A 542 -34.79 26.94 -1.43
CA ILE A 542 -34.80 27.20 0.01
C ILE A 542 -34.84 28.70 0.22
N PRO A 543 -35.97 29.27 0.67
CA PRO A 543 -36.05 30.70 0.91
C PRO A 543 -35.00 31.11 1.95
N VAL A 544 -34.28 32.20 1.66
CA VAL A 544 -33.27 32.77 2.55
C VAL A 544 -33.93 33.06 3.91
N PRO A 545 -33.35 32.62 5.05
CA PRO A 545 -33.87 32.97 6.37
C PRO A 545 -34.04 34.48 6.46
N LYS A 546 -35.25 34.95 6.81
CA LYS A 546 -35.47 36.37 7.09
C LYS A 546 -34.53 36.76 8.24
N LYS A 547 -33.73 37.80 8.01
CA LYS A 547 -32.72 38.33 8.93
C LYS A 547 -33.29 38.61 10.31
#